data_AF-R0NSA6-F1
#
_entry.id   AF-R0NSA6-F1
#
_cell.length_a   1.000
_cell.length_b   1.000
_cell.length_c   1.000
_cell.angle_alpha   90.00
_cell.angle_beta   90.00
_cell.angle_gamma   90.00
#
_symmetry.space_group_name_H-M   'P 1'
#
loop_
_entity.id
_entity.type
_entity.pdbx_description
1 polymer ?
#
loop_
_entity_poly.entity_id
_entity_poly.type
_entity_poly.pdbx_seq_one_letter_code
_entity_poly.pdbx_strand_id
1 'polypeptide(L)' 'MSTKYIFVTGGVVSSIGKGIVAASLGRLLKNRGLKVTIQKFDLISISIREL' A
#
# COMPACT_ATOMS: atom_id res chain seq x y z
N MET A 1 11.80 10.62 -12.95
CA MET A 1 11.46 10.16 -11.59
C MET A 1 11.28 8.65 -11.63
N SER A 2 11.86 7.93 -10.67
CA SER A 2 11.69 6.47 -10.58
C SER A 2 10.49 6.16 -9.69
N THR A 3 9.47 5.52 -10.26
CA THR A 3 8.28 5.06 -9.55
C THR A 3 8.67 4.04 -8.48
N LYS A 4 8.41 4.36 -7.20
CA LYS A 4 8.70 3.45 -6.09
C LYS A 4 7.53 2.49 -5.85
N TYR A 5 7.86 1.25 -5.55
CA TYR A 5 6.91 0.19 -5.24
C TYR A 5 7.09 -0.30 -3.81
N ILE A 6 6.02 -0.25 -3.04
CA ILE A 6 5.96 -0.77 -1.68
C ILE A 6 5.03 -1.98 -1.69
N PHE A 7 5.57 -3.15 -1.36
CA PHE A 7 4.80 -4.38 -1.26
C PHE A 7 4.51 -4.66 0.21
N VAL A 8 3.24 -4.60 0.58
CA VAL A 8 2.74 -4.99 1.90
C VAL A 8 2.33 -6.46 1.80
N THR A 9 3.24 -7.33 2.19
CA THR A 9 3.00 -8.77 2.36
C THR A 9 2.73 -9.07 3.84
N GLY A 10 1.94 -10.11 4.14
CA GLY A 10 1.75 -10.54 5.52
C GLY A 10 1.19 -11.95 5.59
N GLY A 11 2.01 -12.88 6.06
CA GLY A 11 1.63 -14.26 6.35
C GLY A 11 0.90 -14.38 7.69
N VAL A 12 0.25 -15.54 7.88
CA VAL A 12 -0.37 -16.03 9.11
C VAL A 12 -1.84 -15.64 9.36
N VAL A 13 -2.25 -14.37 9.39
CA VAL A 13 -3.67 -14.01 9.63
C VAL A 13 -4.17 -13.05 8.55
N SER A 14 -5.18 -13.49 7.81
CA SER A 14 -5.58 -12.93 6.51
C SER A 14 -6.33 -11.60 6.56
N SER A 15 -6.77 -11.08 7.72
CA SER A 15 -7.80 -10.03 7.71
C SER A 15 -7.63 -8.80 8.62
N ILE A 16 -6.69 -8.77 9.57
CA ILE A 16 -6.83 -7.80 10.69
C ILE A 16 -6.28 -6.39 10.43
N GLY A 17 -5.39 -6.17 9.45
CA GLY A 17 -4.80 -4.83 9.32
C GLY A 17 -4.12 -4.45 8.01
N LYS A 18 -3.92 -5.36 7.07
CA LYS A 18 -3.15 -5.08 5.83
C LYS A 18 -3.77 -3.93 5.02
N GLY A 19 -5.10 -3.93 4.86
CA GLY A 19 -5.82 -2.87 4.15
C GLY A 19 -5.76 -1.52 4.87
N ILE A 20 -5.94 -1.52 6.19
CA ILE A 20 -5.94 -0.30 7.02
C ILE A 20 -4.53 0.33 7.05
N VAL A 21 -3.49 -0.50 7.18
CA VAL A 21 -2.09 -0.06 7.15
C VAL A 21 -1.76 0.52 5.76
N ALA A 22 -2.12 -0.17 4.68
CA ALA A 22 -1.88 0.34 3.33
C ALA A 22 -2.64 1.65 3.03
N ALA A 23 -3.89 1.77 3.49
CA ALA A 23 -4.68 2.99 3.35
C ALA A 23 -4.10 4.16 4.16
N SER A 24 -3.66 3.90 5.40
CA SER A 24 -3.03 4.92 6.25
C SER A 24 -1.68 5.38 5.68
N LEU A 25 -0.88 4.45 5.16
CA LEU A 25 0.39 4.75 4.49
C LEU A 25 0.17 5.59 3.22
N GLY A 26 -0.82 5.22 2.40
CA GLY A 26 -1.20 6.00 1.22
C GLY A 26 -1.64 7.41 1.57
N ARG A 27 -2.40 7.60 2.65
CA ARG A 27 -2.83 8.93 3.10
C ARG A 27 -1.67 9.80 3.57
N LEU A 28 -0.69 9.23 4.28
CA LEU A 28 0.52 9.95 4.70
C LEU A 28 1.37 10.38 3.51
N LEU A 29 1.56 9.50 2.51
CA LEU A 29 2.34 9.82 1.31
C LEU A 29 1.63 10.88 0.47
N LYS A 30 0.29 10.81 0.36
CA LYS A 30 -0.52 11.84 -0.31
C LYS A 30 -0.42 13.19 0.38
N ASN A 31 -0.41 13.22 1.72
CA ASN A 31 -0.19 14.45 2.49
C ASN A 31 1.21 15.05 2.29
N ARG A 32 2.21 14.24 1.92
CA ARG A 32 3.55 14.72 1.55
C ARG A 32 3.64 15.24 0.10
N GLY A 33 2.52 15.34 -0.61
CA GLY A 33 2.48 15.79 -2.00
C GLY A 33 2.89 14.72 -3.02
N LEU A 34 3.06 13.46 -2.58
CA LEU A 34 3.40 12.36 -3.46
C LEU A 34 2.13 11.75 -4.05
N LYS A 35 2.15 11.48 -5.35
CA LYS A 35 1.02 10.87 -6.04
C LYS A 35 1.09 9.36 -5.80
N VAL A 36 0.20 8.82 -4.98
CA VAL A 36 0.21 7.38 -4.64
C VAL A 36 -1.03 6.65 -5.12
N THR A 37 -0.84 5.42 -5.58
CA THR A 37 -1.89 4.49 -6.01
C THR A 37 -1.77 3.20 -5.23
N ILE A 38 -2.92 2.68 -4.76
CA ILE A 38 -3.01 1.39 -4.06
C ILE A 38 -3.58 0.37 -5.03
N GLN A 39 -2.84 -0.70 -5.30
CA GLN A 39 -3.28 -1.88 -6.05
C GLN A 39 -3.42 -3.04 -5.08
N LYS A 40 -4.66 -3.48 -4.87
CA LYS A 40 -4.98 -4.66 -4.08
C LYS A 40 -4.96 -5.87 -5.02
N PHE A 41 -4.09 -6.83 -4.73
CA PHE A 41 -4.03 -8.11 -5.43
C PHE A 41 -4.62 -9.18 -4.48
N ASP A 42 -5.76 -9.76 -4.84
CA ASP A 42 -6.33 -10.90 -4.11
C ASP A 42 -5.32 -12.07 -4.18
N LEU A 43 -4.83 -12.70 -3.10
CA LEU A 43 -5.48 -13.09 -1.85
C LEU A 43 -4.77 -12.59 -0.57
N ILE A 44 -3.62 -11.89 -0.65
CA ILE A 44 -2.84 -11.53 0.58
C ILE A 44 -1.91 -10.30 0.41
N SER A 45 -1.78 -9.71 -0.78
CA SER A 45 -0.71 -8.74 -1.09
C SER A 45 -1.25 -7.39 -1.58
N ILE A 46 -0.77 -6.29 -1.00
CA ILE A 46 -1.13 -4.93 -1.41
C ILE A 46 0.13 -4.23 -1.92
N SER A 47 0.05 -3.64 -3.11
CA SER A 47 1.12 -2.84 -3.70
C SER A 47 0.75 -1.36 -3.66
N ILE A 48 1.62 -0.52 -3.12
CA ILE A 48 1.50 0.95 -3.19
C ILE A 48 2.55 1.45 -4.18
N ARG A 49 2.11 2.26 -5.15
CA ARG A 49 2.95 2.78 -6.23
C ARG A 49 2.98 4.30 -6.16
N GLU A 50 4.16 4.89 -6.25
CA GLU A 50 4.36 6.35 -6.32
C GLU A 50 4.48 6.79 -7.79
N LEU A 51 3.46 7.49 -8.29
CA LEU A 51 3.32 7.97 -9.68
C LEU A 51 4.09 9.27 -9.94
#